data_AF-A0A0S2S346-F1
#
_entry.id   AF-A0A0S2S346-F1
#
_cell.length_a   1.000
_cell.length_b   1.000
_cell.length_c   1.000
_cell.angle_alpha   90.00
_cell.angle_beta   90.00
_cell.angle_gamma   90.00
#
_symmetry.space_group_name_H-M   'P 1'
#
loop_
_entity.id
_entity.type
_entity.pdbx_description
1 polymer ?
#
loop_
_entity_poly.entity_id
_entity_poly.type
_entity_poly.pdbx_seq_one_letter_code
_entity_poly.pdbx_strand_id
1 'polypeptide(L)'
;MWTPLSKKDNLMNDVFKFMLDLEEPWKLADIEYDPQEEAWHLFIDFERGALFACPHCGAPCKAYDAEKKQWRHLDIWKWKTYLHARVPRTDCKQCNKITLIPVKWSRPLSHFTLDFEAWAMRLMAEMPVNAAARELREHDTRMWRIFHHYVNQAMTELDVSLVRRIAIDETSSRRGHRYITLFVDVDTKTVLFATEGKGKDTLARFNQYLLQKGVESAQIQEICCDMSPAFIRGIEEQFPTAEITFDKFHVMKMVNEAVDEVRKAEQKEEPGLKRTKYLWLKNKTNLKAEQRDTLESLKDKNLKQAEPTA
;
A
#
# COMPACT_ATOMS: atom_id res chain seq x y z
N MET A 1 -38.67 30.09 -1.50
CA MET A 1 -39.68 29.47 -0.62
C MET A 1 -39.56 27.97 -0.86
N TRP A 2 -38.98 27.23 0.08
CA TRP A 2 -38.72 25.80 -0.09
C TRP A 2 -40.04 25.05 -0.04
N THR A 3 -40.39 24.38 -1.14
CA THR A 3 -41.61 23.57 -1.23
C THR A 3 -41.52 22.43 -0.20
N PRO A 4 -42.58 22.16 0.59
CA PRO A 4 -42.55 21.04 1.52
C PRO A 4 -42.51 19.72 0.74
N LEU A 5 -41.56 18.84 1.06
CA LEU A 5 -41.55 17.47 0.53
C LEU A 5 -42.71 16.69 1.15
N SER A 6 -43.83 16.61 0.42
CA SER A 6 -44.94 15.72 0.70
C SER A 6 -44.99 14.59 -0.35
N LYS A 7 -44.31 13.50 0.00
CA LYS A 7 -44.49 12.07 -0.41
C LYS A 7 -43.32 11.31 0.24
N LYS A 8 -43.39 11.15 1.56
CA LYS A 8 -42.23 10.79 2.40
C LYS A 8 -41.69 9.37 2.15
N ASP A 9 -42.54 8.42 1.76
CA ASP A 9 -42.11 7.02 1.62
C ASP A 9 -41.48 6.74 0.23
N ASN A 10 -42.00 7.37 -0.83
CA ASN A 10 -41.43 7.20 -2.17
C ASN A 10 -40.09 7.90 -2.34
N LEU A 11 -39.92 9.12 -1.79
CA LEU A 11 -38.68 9.88 -2.02
C LEU A 11 -37.44 9.17 -1.45
N MET A 12 -37.54 8.66 -0.22
CA MET A 12 -36.39 7.99 0.39
C MET A 12 -36.07 6.68 -0.36
N ASN A 13 -37.09 5.93 -0.73
CA ASN A 13 -36.94 4.72 -1.54
C ASN A 13 -36.32 5.03 -2.92
N ASP A 14 -36.76 6.08 -3.59
CA ASP A 14 -36.23 6.52 -4.89
C ASP A 14 -34.77 6.97 -4.79
N VAL A 15 -34.41 7.70 -3.72
CA VAL A 15 -33.03 8.13 -3.45
C VAL A 15 -32.13 6.92 -3.23
N PHE A 16 -32.52 5.95 -2.40
CA PHE A 16 -31.71 4.74 -2.17
C PHE A 16 -31.63 3.85 -3.40
N LYS A 17 -32.72 3.70 -4.18
CA LYS A 17 -32.68 2.99 -5.46
C LYS A 17 -31.70 3.64 -6.43
N PHE A 18 -31.73 4.96 -6.53
CA PHE A 18 -30.79 5.72 -7.36
C PHE A 18 -29.34 5.56 -6.88
N MET A 19 -29.09 5.66 -5.57
CA MET A 19 -27.74 5.55 -5.02
C MET A 19 -27.14 4.14 -5.13
N LEU A 20 -27.97 3.09 -5.03
CA LEU A 20 -27.50 1.70 -5.13
C LEU A 20 -27.25 1.24 -6.56
N ASP A 21 -27.76 1.96 -7.56
CA ASP A 21 -27.62 1.64 -8.99
C ASP A 21 -27.91 0.15 -9.29
N LEU A 22 -29.01 -0.36 -8.75
CA LEU A 22 -29.37 -1.77 -8.89
C LEU A 22 -29.87 -2.04 -10.31
N GLU A 23 -29.16 -2.92 -11.01
CA GLU A 23 -29.59 -3.44 -12.30
C GLU A 23 -30.61 -4.56 -12.15
N GLU A 24 -31.48 -4.73 -13.15
CA GLU A 24 -32.35 -5.90 -13.25
C GLU A 24 -31.52 -7.21 -13.17
N PRO A 25 -32.02 -8.24 -12.48
CA PRO A 25 -33.34 -8.37 -11.87
C PRO A 25 -33.40 -7.90 -10.40
N TRP A 26 -32.38 -7.21 -9.90
CA TRP A 26 -32.31 -6.80 -8.50
C TRP A 26 -33.20 -5.58 -8.22
N LYS A 27 -33.78 -5.56 -7.02
CA LYS A 27 -34.60 -4.45 -6.56
C LYS A 27 -34.45 -4.20 -5.08
N LEU A 28 -34.57 -2.95 -4.68
CA LEU A 28 -34.70 -2.57 -3.29
C LEU A 28 -36.13 -2.92 -2.82
N ALA A 29 -36.23 -3.92 -1.95
CA ALA A 29 -37.48 -4.42 -1.42
C ALA A 29 -37.91 -3.67 -0.15
N ASP A 30 -36.98 -3.31 0.73
CA ASP A 30 -37.29 -2.62 1.98
C ASP A 30 -36.11 -1.78 2.51
N ILE A 31 -36.43 -0.84 3.40
CA ILE A 31 -35.48 0.07 4.05
C ILE A 31 -35.87 0.22 5.51
N GLU A 32 -34.97 -0.15 6.41
CA GLU A 32 -35.15 -0.01 7.85
C GLU A 32 -34.03 0.84 8.45
N TYR A 33 -34.35 1.62 9.49
CA TYR A 33 -33.35 2.30 10.31
C TYR A 33 -33.36 1.71 11.71
N ASP A 34 -32.20 1.24 12.17
CA ASP A 34 -31.99 0.78 13.53
C ASP A 34 -31.38 1.92 14.38
N PRO A 35 -32.11 2.47 15.36
CA PRO A 35 -31.61 3.53 16.22
C PRO A 35 -30.59 3.05 17.26
N GLN A 36 -30.54 1.76 17.59
CA GLN A 36 -29.57 1.20 18.55
C GLN A 36 -28.21 0.98 17.88
N GLU A 37 -28.21 0.49 16.64
CA GLU A 37 -26.98 0.33 15.85
C GLU A 37 -26.54 1.62 15.14
N GLU A 38 -27.40 2.65 15.14
CA GLU A 38 -27.28 3.86 14.32
C GLU A 38 -27.00 3.53 12.84
N ALA A 39 -27.82 2.62 12.29
CA ALA A 39 -27.57 2.00 11.00
C ALA A 39 -28.81 1.93 10.09
N TRP A 40 -28.60 2.13 8.80
CA TRP A 40 -29.57 1.84 7.74
C TRP A 40 -29.41 0.41 7.23
N HIS A 41 -30.51 -0.32 7.14
CA HIS A 41 -30.59 -1.68 6.63
C HIS A 41 -31.39 -1.65 5.33
N LEU A 42 -30.71 -1.90 4.21
CA LEU A 42 -31.29 -1.87 2.87
C LEU A 42 -31.49 -3.31 2.39
N PHE A 43 -32.74 -3.73 2.22
CA PHE A 43 -33.09 -5.10 1.84
C PHE A 43 -33.30 -5.20 0.34
N ILE A 44 -32.39 -5.91 -0.32
CA ILE A 44 -32.36 -6.16 -1.74
C ILE A 44 -32.94 -7.55 -2.01
N ASP A 45 -33.79 -7.62 -3.02
CA ASP A 45 -34.35 -8.87 -3.52
C ASP A 45 -34.21 -8.93 -5.04
N PHE A 46 -34.63 -10.02 -5.65
CA PHE A 46 -34.69 -10.16 -7.09
C PHE A 46 -36.11 -10.43 -7.57
N GLU A 47 -36.39 -10.07 -8.83
CA GLU A 47 -37.71 -10.29 -9.41
C GLU A 47 -38.08 -11.78 -9.52
N ARG A 48 -39.33 -12.10 -9.18
CA ARG A 48 -39.80 -13.49 -9.18
C ARG A 48 -39.82 -14.02 -10.61
N GLY A 49 -39.17 -15.17 -10.82
CA GLY A 49 -39.06 -15.79 -12.14
C GLY A 49 -37.90 -15.27 -12.97
N ALA A 50 -37.06 -14.38 -12.43
CA ALA A 50 -35.84 -13.93 -13.07
C ALA A 50 -34.90 -15.11 -13.44
N LEU A 51 -34.17 -14.90 -14.53
CA LEU A 51 -33.12 -15.79 -14.99
C LEU A 51 -31.76 -15.21 -14.62
N PHE A 52 -30.86 -16.07 -14.15
CA PHE A 52 -29.50 -15.72 -13.79
C PHE A 52 -28.53 -16.54 -14.63
N ALA A 53 -27.45 -15.91 -15.11
CA ALA A 53 -26.42 -16.62 -15.84
C ALA A 53 -25.64 -17.54 -14.88
N CYS A 54 -25.47 -18.82 -15.24
CA CYS A 54 -24.64 -19.74 -14.49
C CYS A 54 -23.19 -19.23 -14.44
N PRO A 55 -22.56 -19.11 -13.25
CA PRO A 55 -21.19 -18.60 -13.13
C PRO A 55 -20.12 -19.44 -13.83
N HIS A 56 -20.42 -20.71 -14.15
CA HIS A 56 -19.47 -21.62 -14.80
C HIS A 56 -19.62 -21.67 -16.32
N CYS A 57 -20.84 -21.62 -16.85
CA CYS A 57 -21.10 -21.87 -18.28
C CYS A 57 -21.95 -20.78 -18.96
N GLY A 58 -22.43 -19.77 -18.22
CA GLY A 58 -23.24 -18.68 -18.73
C GLY A 58 -24.70 -19.03 -19.04
N ALA A 59 -25.09 -20.30 -18.96
CA ALA A 59 -26.47 -20.71 -19.27
C ALA A 59 -27.51 -20.02 -18.37
N PRO A 60 -28.65 -19.57 -18.92
CA PRO A 60 -29.70 -18.93 -18.14
C PRO A 60 -30.40 -19.96 -17.24
N CYS A 61 -30.41 -19.70 -15.94
CA CYS A 61 -30.95 -20.59 -14.92
C CYS A 61 -31.96 -19.84 -14.05
N LYS A 62 -33.07 -20.51 -13.68
CA LYS A 62 -33.97 -20.02 -12.64
C LYS A 62 -33.35 -20.23 -11.27
N ALA A 63 -33.71 -19.37 -10.31
CA ALA A 63 -33.37 -19.58 -8.90
C ALA A 63 -34.01 -20.89 -8.41
N TYR A 64 -33.18 -21.81 -7.90
CA TYR A 64 -33.61 -23.04 -7.22
C TYR A 64 -34.02 -22.71 -5.79
N ASP A 65 -33.16 -21.97 -5.08
CA ASP A 65 -33.42 -21.36 -3.79
C ASP A 65 -32.58 -20.07 -3.64
N ALA A 66 -32.53 -19.51 -2.43
CA ALA A 66 -31.72 -18.33 -2.15
C ALA A 66 -31.14 -18.34 -0.73
N GLU A 67 -29.94 -17.78 -0.58
CA GLU A 67 -29.29 -17.55 0.71
C GLU A 67 -29.41 -16.09 1.12
N LYS A 68 -29.75 -15.81 2.38
CA LYS A 68 -29.68 -14.45 2.92
C LYS A 68 -28.22 -14.10 3.23
N LYS A 69 -27.75 -12.97 2.70
CA LYS A 69 -26.41 -12.44 2.94
C LYS A 69 -26.49 -10.97 3.35
N GLN A 70 -25.49 -10.54 4.08
CA GLN A 70 -25.36 -9.17 4.56
C GLN A 70 -23.96 -8.65 4.25
N TRP A 71 -23.87 -7.39 3.83
CA TRP A 71 -22.63 -6.66 3.61
C TRP A 71 -22.68 -5.31 4.30
N ARG A 72 -21.56 -4.93 4.90
CA ARG A 72 -21.32 -3.57 5.35
C ARG A 72 -20.97 -2.69 4.14
N HIS A 73 -21.75 -1.63 3.93
CA HIS A 73 -21.54 -0.62 2.89
C HIS A 73 -20.98 0.67 3.49
N LEU A 74 -20.72 1.68 2.67
CA LEU A 74 -20.27 2.99 3.13
C LEU A 74 -21.26 3.66 4.09
N ASP A 75 -20.74 4.52 4.95
CA ASP A 75 -21.56 5.33 5.83
C ASP A 75 -22.34 6.37 5.04
N ILE A 76 -23.61 6.51 5.38
CA ILE A 76 -24.44 7.58 4.86
C ILE A 76 -24.49 8.64 5.94
N TRP A 77 -23.72 9.71 5.72
CA TRP A 77 -23.39 10.70 6.74
C TRP A 77 -22.78 10.04 7.98
N LYS A 78 -23.48 10.09 9.12
CA LYS A 78 -23.01 9.51 10.39
C LYS A 78 -23.49 8.07 10.62
N TRP A 79 -24.42 7.58 9.81
CA TRP A 79 -25.06 6.29 10.02
C TRP A 79 -24.34 5.18 9.28
N LYS A 80 -24.22 4.02 9.92
CA LYS A 80 -23.75 2.83 9.22
C LYS A 80 -24.78 2.42 8.18
N THR A 81 -24.35 1.65 7.18
CA THR A 81 -25.23 1.10 6.16
C THR A 81 -24.92 -0.37 5.94
N TYR A 82 -25.95 -1.20 5.95
CA TYR A 82 -25.88 -2.62 5.68
C TYR A 82 -26.79 -2.97 4.51
N LEU A 83 -26.24 -3.65 3.50
CA LEU A 83 -27.01 -4.26 2.43
C LEU A 83 -27.34 -5.68 2.83
N HIS A 84 -28.61 -6.04 2.82
CA HIS A 84 -29.10 -7.39 2.97
C HIS A 84 -29.60 -7.86 1.62
N ALA A 85 -29.23 -9.05 1.16
CA ALA A 85 -29.82 -9.59 -0.05
C ALA A 85 -30.15 -11.07 0.05
N ARG A 86 -31.23 -11.48 -0.60
CA ARG A 86 -31.43 -12.89 -0.96
C ARG A 86 -30.66 -13.18 -2.23
N VAL A 87 -29.54 -13.88 -2.11
CA VAL A 87 -28.71 -14.25 -3.25
C VAL A 87 -29.17 -15.60 -3.79
N PRO A 88 -29.61 -15.69 -5.05
CA PRO A 88 -30.14 -16.92 -5.60
C PRO A 88 -29.03 -17.95 -5.79
N ARG A 89 -29.36 -19.22 -5.55
CA ARG A 89 -28.57 -20.36 -6.05
C ARG A 89 -29.29 -20.97 -7.23
N THR A 90 -28.54 -21.29 -8.27
CA THR A 90 -29.06 -21.90 -9.49
C THR A 90 -28.57 -23.33 -9.61
N ASP A 91 -29.50 -24.26 -9.83
CA ASP A 91 -29.24 -25.64 -10.23
C ASP A 91 -29.13 -25.71 -11.75
N CYS A 92 -27.90 -25.56 -12.25
CA CYS A 92 -27.65 -25.51 -13.70
C CYS A 92 -27.60 -26.92 -14.29
N LYS A 93 -28.54 -27.22 -15.19
CA LYS A 93 -28.65 -28.52 -15.85
C LYS A 93 -27.59 -28.80 -16.92
N GLN A 94 -26.89 -27.77 -17.40
CA GLN A 94 -25.80 -27.96 -18.37
C GLN A 94 -24.50 -28.41 -17.70
N CYS A 95 -24.16 -27.82 -16.54
CA CYS A 95 -22.94 -28.17 -15.81
C CYS A 95 -23.18 -29.10 -14.61
N ASN A 96 -24.44 -29.45 -14.31
CA ASN A 96 -24.87 -30.25 -13.15
C ASN A 96 -24.30 -29.74 -11.82
N LYS A 97 -24.26 -28.42 -11.64
CA LYS A 97 -23.78 -27.77 -10.41
C LYS A 97 -24.82 -26.81 -9.86
N ILE A 98 -24.97 -26.85 -8.54
CA ILE A 98 -25.68 -25.82 -7.78
C ILE A 98 -24.66 -24.75 -7.42
N THR A 99 -24.93 -23.51 -7.81
CA THR A 99 -23.99 -22.39 -7.64
C THR A 99 -24.71 -21.16 -7.13
N LEU A 100 -24.08 -20.46 -6.18
CA LEU A 100 -24.52 -19.15 -5.73
C LEU A 100 -24.18 -18.11 -6.81
N ILE A 101 -25.16 -17.30 -7.19
CA ILE A 101 -24.95 -16.24 -8.18
C ILE A 101 -24.07 -15.13 -7.58
N PRO A 102 -22.98 -14.71 -8.26
CA PRO A 102 -22.19 -13.58 -7.82
C PRO A 102 -23.01 -12.30 -7.91
N VAL A 103 -22.83 -11.42 -6.93
CA VAL A 103 -23.43 -10.08 -6.91
C VAL A 103 -22.40 -9.07 -7.38
N LYS A 104 -22.83 -8.00 -8.07
CA LYS A 104 -21.92 -6.98 -8.60
C LYS A 104 -21.27 -6.12 -7.51
N TRP A 105 -21.95 -5.93 -6.39
CA TRP A 105 -21.51 -5.04 -5.31
C TRP A 105 -20.59 -5.71 -4.28
N SER A 106 -20.26 -7.00 -4.39
CA SER A 106 -19.33 -7.66 -3.46
C SER A 106 -18.60 -8.81 -4.13
N ARG A 107 -17.30 -8.93 -3.85
CA ARG A 107 -16.55 -10.14 -4.17
C ARG A 107 -17.00 -11.35 -3.34
N PRO A 108 -16.73 -12.59 -3.78
CA PRO A 108 -17.03 -13.80 -3.02
C PRO A 108 -16.40 -13.79 -1.62
N LEU A 109 -17.13 -14.34 -0.65
CA LEU A 109 -16.72 -14.47 0.77
C LEU A 109 -16.47 -13.15 1.52
N SER A 110 -16.62 -11.98 0.88
CA SER A 110 -16.58 -10.71 1.59
C SER A 110 -17.91 -10.44 2.30
N HIS A 111 -17.79 -9.76 3.44
CA HIS A 111 -18.90 -9.19 4.20
C HIS A 111 -18.96 -7.67 4.03
N PHE A 112 -18.30 -7.14 3.01
CA PHE A 112 -18.26 -5.73 2.65
C PHE A 112 -18.62 -5.57 1.18
N THR A 113 -19.19 -4.43 0.85
CA THR A 113 -19.37 -4.04 -0.56
C THR A 113 -18.04 -3.62 -1.19
N LEU A 114 -17.91 -3.70 -2.50
CA LEU A 114 -16.73 -3.24 -3.25
C LEU A 114 -16.41 -1.76 -2.95
N ASP A 115 -17.40 -0.88 -2.87
CA ASP A 115 -17.17 0.54 -2.56
C ASP A 115 -16.59 0.74 -1.16
N PHE A 116 -17.09 -0.04 -0.19
CA PHE A 116 -16.53 -0.04 1.16
C PHE A 116 -15.08 -0.54 1.15
N GLU A 117 -14.80 -1.65 0.46
CA GLU A 117 -13.43 -2.16 0.39
C GLU A 117 -12.48 -1.17 -0.31
N ALA A 118 -12.93 -0.52 -1.39
CA ALA A 118 -12.17 0.52 -2.08
C ALA A 118 -11.87 1.72 -1.18
N TRP A 119 -12.86 2.20 -0.41
CA TRP A 119 -12.65 3.27 0.55
C TRP A 119 -11.71 2.86 1.69
N ALA A 120 -11.86 1.64 2.20
CA ALA A 120 -10.98 1.10 3.23
C ALA A 120 -9.53 1.03 2.74
N MET A 121 -9.30 0.59 1.50
CA MET A 121 -7.96 0.57 0.89
C MET A 121 -7.35 1.97 0.76
N ARG A 122 -8.15 2.98 0.39
CA ARG A 122 -7.68 4.37 0.33
C ARG A 122 -7.24 4.90 1.70
N LEU A 123 -8.02 4.64 2.74
CA LEU A 123 -7.63 5.02 4.09
C LEU A 123 -6.35 4.30 4.52
N MET A 124 -6.26 2.99 4.31
CA MET A 124 -5.09 2.20 4.70
C MET A 124 -3.80 2.57 3.93
N ALA A 125 -3.90 3.24 2.79
CA ALA A 125 -2.75 3.81 2.10
C ALA A 125 -2.18 5.06 2.81
N GLU A 126 -3.05 5.81 3.49
CA GLU A 126 -2.70 7.10 4.12
C GLU A 126 -2.50 7.00 5.64
N MET A 127 -2.96 5.92 6.27
CA MET A 127 -2.86 5.75 7.73
C MET A 127 -2.70 4.28 8.15
N PRO A 128 -2.18 4.03 9.37
CA PRO A 128 -2.10 2.67 9.89
C PRO A 128 -3.45 1.94 9.88
N VAL A 129 -3.44 0.63 9.62
CA VAL A 129 -4.66 -0.20 9.51
C VAL A 129 -5.58 -0.06 10.73
N ASN A 130 -5.01 0.03 11.94
CA ASN A 130 -5.81 0.21 13.16
C ASN A 130 -6.48 1.60 13.26
N ALA A 131 -5.91 2.64 12.65
CA ALA A 131 -6.51 3.96 12.56
C ALA A 131 -7.64 3.97 11.53
N ALA A 132 -7.40 3.37 10.34
CA ALA A 132 -8.44 3.20 9.33
C ALA A 132 -9.63 2.39 9.85
N ALA A 133 -9.37 1.32 10.62
CA ALA A 133 -10.41 0.50 11.24
C ALA A 133 -11.30 1.32 12.22
N ARG A 134 -10.68 2.18 13.04
CA ARG A 134 -11.42 3.09 13.95
C ARG A 134 -12.27 4.08 13.17
N GLU A 135 -11.72 4.69 12.12
CA GLU A 135 -12.44 5.63 11.26
C GLU A 135 -13.66 4.95 10.61
N LEU A 136 -13.49 3.73 10.13
CA LEU A 136 -14.55 2.95 9.48
C LEU A 136 -15.53 2.30 10.48
N ARG A 137 -15.27 2.42 11.78
CA ARG A 137 -16.03 1.79 12.88
C ARG A 137 -16.12 0.27 12.72
N GLU A 138 -15.00 -0.34 12.35
CA GLU A 138 -14.84 -1.78 12.09
C GLU A 138 -13.64 -2.36 12.85
N HIS A 139 -13.59 -3.69 12.96
CA HIS A 139 -12.47 -4.39 13.58
C HIS A 139 -11.26 -4.45 12.63
N ASP A 140 -10.05 -4.23 13.13
CA ASP A 140 -8.81 -4.16 12.35
C ASP A 140 -8.49 -5.46 11.61
N THR A 141 -8.76 -6.62 12.21
CA THR A 141 -8.62 -7.94 11.57
C THR A 141 -9.43 -8.06 10.28
N ARG A 142 -10.61 -7.42 10.19
CA ARG A 142 -11.40 -7.37 8.95
C ARG A 142 -10.72 -6.49 7.90
N MET A 143 -10.12 -5.38 8.31
CA MET A 143 -9.37 -4.49 7.42
C MET A 143 -8.12 -5.18 6.87
N TRP A 144 -7.37 -5.90 7.71
CA TRP A 144 -6.24 -6.73 7.25
C TRP A 144 -6.66 -7.77 6.22
N ARG A 145 -7.84 -8.39 6.35
CA ARG A 145 -8.36 -9.33 5.33
C ARG A 145 -8.64 -8.64 3.98
N ILE A 146 -9.13 -7.41 3.98
CA ILE A 146 -9.30 -6.60 2.76
C ILE A 146 -7.92 -6.26 2.18
N PHE A 147 -7.02 -5.73 3.01
CA PHE A 147 -5.67 -5.35 2.63
C PHE A 147 -4.92 -6.50 1.96
N HIS A 148 -4.84 -7.66 2.63
CA HIS A 148 -4.14 -8.82 2.10
C HIS A 148 -4.77 -9.34 0.81
N HIS A 149 -6.09 -9.29 0.66
CA HIS A 149 -6.74 -9.72 -0.57
C HIS A 149 -6.22 -8.92 -1.79
N TYR A 150 -6.29 -7.59 -1.71
CA TYR A 150 -5.91 -6.72 -2.82
C TYR A 150 -4.39 -6.64 -3.02
N VAL A 151 -3.62 -6.57 -1.93
CA VAL A 151 -2.15 -6.52 -2.04
C VAL A 151 -1.62 -7.84 -2.60
N ASN A 152 -2.11 -9.00 -2.14
CA ASN A 152 -1.65 -10.28 -2.69
C ASN A 152 -2.01 -10.40 -4.17
N GLN A 153 -3.22 -9.99 -4.56
CA GLN A 153 -3.61 -9.96 -5.97
C GLN A 153 -2.67 -9.08 -6.79
N ALA A 154 -2.42 -7.83 -6.35
CA ALA A 154 -1.51 -6.92 -7.02
C ALA A 154 -0.08 -7.48 -7.13
N MET A 155 0.44 -8.12 -6.08
CA MET A 155 1.77 -8.75 -6.12
C MET A 155 1.83 -9.98 -7.04
N THR A 156 0.73 -10.74 -7.14
CA THR A 156 0.60 -11.85 -8.11
C THR A 156 0.58 -11.32 -9.54
N GLU A 157 -0.12 -10.22 -9.81
CA GLU A 157 -0.26 -9.60 -11.13
C GLU A 157 0.95 -8.72 -11.51
N LEU A 158 1.78 -8.31 -10.55
CA LEU A 158 2.95 -7.47 -10.79
C LEU A 158 3.88 -8.09 -11.84
N ASP A 159 4.03 -7.38 -12.96
CA ASP A 159 4.95 -7.70 -14.04
C ASP A 159 6.35 -7.23 -13.69
N VAL A 160 7.30 -8.17 -13.68
CA VAL A 160 8.72 -7.93 -13.40
C VAL A 160 9.61 -8.26 -14.59
N SER A 161 9.02 -8.60 -15.75
CA SER A 161 9.71 -9.09 -16.94
C SER A 161 10.73 -8.11 -17.52
N LEU A 162 10.58 -6.80 -17.25
CA LEU A 162 11.46 -5.74 -17.74
C LEU A 162 12.40 -5.18 -16.67
N VAL A 163 12.38 -5.71 -15.44
CA VAL A 163 13.23 -5.21 -14.36
C VAL A 163 14.70 -5.46 -14.70
N ARG A 164 15.51 -4.38 -14.67
CA ARG A 164 16.96 -4.41 -14.90
C ARG A 164 17.76 -3.81 -13.75
N ARG A 165 17.18 -2.82 -13.04
CA ARG A 165 17.86 -2.03 -12.03
C ARG A 165 17.08 -2.03 -10.74
N ILE A 166 17.72 -2.44 -9.65
CA ILE A 166 17.05 -2.62 -8.36
C ILE A 166 17.73 -1.75 -7.31
N ALA A 167 16.95 -1.06 -6.49
CA ALA A 167 17.40 -0.45 -5.25
C ALA A 167 17.01 -1.34 -4.07
N ILE A 168 17.93 -1.50 -3.13
CA ILE A 168 17.74 -2.25 -1.90
C ILE A 168 17.88 -1.28 -0.73
N ASP A 169 16.88 -1.28 0.16
CA ASP A 169 16.90 -0.49 1.38
C ASP A 169 16.49 -1.32 2.61
N GLU A 170 17.09 -1.00 3.76
CA GLU A 170 16.75 -1.61 5.06
C GLU A 170 16.14 -0.58 5.99
N THR A 171 14.90 -0.82 6.39
CA THR A 171 14.25 -0.01 7.41
C THR A 171 14.05 -0.82 8.69
N SER A 172 14.40 -0.24 9.83
CA SER A 172 14.06 -0.81 11.13
C SER A 172 12.56 -0.69 11.38
N SER A 173 11.87 -1.81 11.55
CA SER A 173 10.42 -1.84 11.75
C SER A 173 9.99 -1.56 13.19
N ARG A 174 10.88 -1.77 14.17
CA ARG A 174 10.67 -1.46 15.60
C ARG A 174 12.00 -1.46 16.37
N ARG A 175 12.02 -0.85 17.57
CA ARG A 175 13.14 -1.00 18.52
C ARG A 175 13.39 -2.49 18.80
N GLY A 176 14.66 -2.92 18.76
CA GLY A 176 15.06 -4.30 19.07
C GLY A 176 15.41 -5.19 17.87
N HIS A 177 16.11 -4.66 16.85
CA HIS A 177 16.70 -5.43 15.74
C HIS A 177 15.71 -6.19 14.84
N ARG A 178 14.50 -5.65 14.61
CA ARG A 178 13.63 -6.10 13.52
C ARG A 178 13.83 -5.21 12.31
N TYR A 179 14.23 -5.83 11.20
CA TYR A 179 14.53 -5.17 9.93
C TYR A 179 13.56 -5.67 8.87
N ILE A 180 13.20 -4.78 7.95
CA ILE A 180 12.51 -5.11 6.70
C ILE A 180 13.41 -4.65 5.57
N THR A 181 13.71 -5.56 4.64
CA THR A 181 14.42 -5.24 3.41
C THR A 181 13.41 -5.03 2.29
N LEU A 182 13.55 -3.92 1.59
CA LEU A 182 12.72 -3.52 0.46
C LEU A 182 13.55 -3.61 -0.82
N PHE A 183 12.96 -4.20 -1.85
CA PHE A 183 13.51 -4.26 -3.21
C PHE A 183 12.62 -3.44 -4.11
N VAL A 184 13.20 -2.44 -4.76
CA VAL A 184 12.47 -1.43 -5.54
C VAL A 184 13.04 -1.41 -6.94
N ASP A 185 12.18 -1.39 -7.96
CA ASP A 185 12.60 -1.10 -9.31
C ASP A 185 12.98 0.39 -9.41
N VAL A 186 14.22 0.67 -9.78
CA VAL A 186 14.74 2.04 -9.89
C VAL A 186 14.02 2.81 -10.99
N ASP A 187 13.64 2.12 -12.07
CA ASP A 187 13.08 2.73 -13.28
C ASP A 187 11.62 3.16 -13.07
N THR A 188 10.79 2.24 -12.57
CA THR A 188 9.36 2.51 -12.34
C THR A 188 9.07 3.07 -10.94
N LYS A 189 10.03 3.04 -10.02
CA LYS A 189 9.88 3.39 -8.60
C LYS A 189 8.84 2.53 -7.87
N THR A 190 8.71 1.28 -8.30
CA THR A 190 7.74 0.33 -7.76
C THR A 190 8.42 -0.63 -6.78
N VAL A 191 7.81 -0.86 -5.63
CA VAL A 191 8.28 -1.91 -4.70
C VAL A 191 7.97 -3.28 -5.33
N LEU A 192 9.03 -4.05 -5.58
CA LEU A 192 8.95 -5.38 -6.19
C LEU A 192 8.78 -6.49 -5.15
N PHE A 193 9.42 -6.32 -4.01
CA PHE A 193 9.45 -7.33 -2.96
C PHE A 193 9.78 -6.69 -1.61
N ALA A 194 9.18 -7.22 -0.54
CA ALA A 194 9.46 -6.81 0.83
C ALA A 194 9.54 -8.05 1.70
N THR A 195 10.55 -8.13 2.58
CA THR A 195 10.75 -9.31 3.42
C THR A 195 11.37 -8.95 4.76
N GLU A 196 11.00 -9.70 5.81
CA GLU A 196 11.60 -9.52 7.13
C GLU A 196 13.06 -10.02 7.17
N GLY A 197 13.90 -9.35 7.94
CA GLY A 197 15.31 -9.65 8.08
C GLY A 197 16.20 -8.64 7.36
N LYS A 198 17.47 -9.01 7.20
CA LYS A 198 18.50 -8.19 6.58
C LYS A 198 19.59 -9.03 5.92
N GLY A 199 20.30 -8.45 4.96
CA GLY A 199 21.47 -9.07 4.32
C GLY A 199 21.16 -10.29 3.45
N LYS A 200 22.11 -11.23 3.37
CA LYS A 200 22.18 -12.31 2.36
C LYS A 200 20.91 -13.14 2.20
N ASP A 201 20.24 -13.54 3.28
CA ASP A 201 19.04 -14.38 3.18
C ASP A 201 17.88 -13.67 2.48
N THR A 202 17.80 -12.34 2.59
CA THR A 202 16.75 -11.53 1.94
C THR A 202 16.95 -11.50 0.42
N LEU A 203 18.20 -11.38 -0.02
CA LEU A 203 18.61 -11.42 -1.43
C LEU A 203 18.33 -12.79 -2.07
N ALA A 204 18.60 -13.88 -1.36
CA ALA A 204 18.29 -15.22 -1.86
C ALA A 204 16.78 -15.42 -2.06
N ARG A 205 15.95 -14.96 -1.11
CA ARG A 205 14.48 -15.01 -1.25
C ARG A 205 13.98 -14.13 -2.40
N PHE A 206 14.58 -12.96 -2.58
CA PHE A 206 14.23 -12.08 -3.68
C PHE A 206 14.61 -12.68 -5.05
N ASN A 207 15.81 -13.27 -5.16
CA ASN A 207 16.22 -13.99 -6.38
C ASN A 207 15.27 -15.16 -6.68
N GLN A 208 14.88 -15.93 -5.66
CA GLN A 208 13.88 -16.99 -5.81
C GLN A 208 12.52 -16.45 -6.29
N TYR A 209 12.09 -15.28 -5.79
CA TYR A 209 10.87 -14.62 -6.26
C TYR A 209 10.97 -14.22 -7.74
N LEU A 210 12.09 -13.65 -8.19
CA LEU A 210 12.32 -13.31 -9.59
C LEU A 210 12.27 -14.55 -10.48
N LEU A 211 12.93 -15.64 -10.08
CA LEU A 211 12.91 -16.91 -10.80
C LEU A 211 11.49 -17.49 -10.91
N GLN A 212 10.68 -17.42 -9.86
CA GLN A 212 9.27 -17.83 -9.90
C GLN A 212 8.43 -16.99 -10.87
N LYS A 213 8.83 -15.74 -11.10
CA LYS A 213 8.23 -14.82 -12.08
C LYS A 213 8.88 -14.92 -13.47
N GLY A 214 9.81 -15.87 -13.68
CA GLY A 214 10.47 -16.10 -14.97
C GLY A 214 11.61 -15.13 -15.29
N VAL A 215 12.16 -14.45 -14.28
CA VAL A 215 13.29 -13.53 -14.43
C VAL A 215 14.56 -14.15 -13.84
N GLU A 216 15.56 -14.36 -14.69
CA GLU A 216 16.88 -14.84 -14.28
C GLU A 216 17.70 -13.73 -13.62
N SER A 217 18.58 -14.09 -12.67
CA SER A 217 19.46 -13.11 -12.00
C SER A 217 20.35 -12.34 -12.97
N ALA A 218 20.77 -12.99 -14.07
CA ALA A 218 21.58 -12.38 -15.11
C ALA A 218 20.88 -11.23 -15.87
N GLN A 219 19.56 -11.12 -15.76
CA GLN A 219 18.82 -10.00 -16.34
C GLN A 219 19.00 -8.71 -15.52
N ILE A 220 19.31 -8.83 -14.22
CA ILE A 220 19.59 -7.69 -13.36
C ILE A 220 21.00 -7.18 -13.66
N GLN A 221 21.07 -5.92 -14.10
CA GLN A 221 22.30 -5.27 -14.54
C GLN A 221 22.91 -4.37 -13.47
N GLU A 222 22.07 -3.76 -12.62
CA GLU A 222 22.52 -2.83 -11.59
C GLU A 222 21.74 -3.04 -10.29
N ILE A 223 22.46 -3.06 -9.18
CA ILE A 223 21.87 -3.06 -7.83
C ILE A 223 22.43 -1.88 -7.04
N CYS A 224 21.55 -0.95 -6.69
CA CYS A 224 21.83 0.16 -5.80
C CYS A 224 21.59 -0.26 -4.34
N CYS A 225 22.60 -0.19 -3.48
CA CYS A 225 22.46 -0.56 -2.06
C CYS A 225 23.31 0.33 -1.14
N ASP A 226 23.17 0.14 0.17
CA ASP A 226 24.11 0.70 1.13
C ASP A 226 25.50 0.02 1.04
N MET A 227 26.50 0.53 1.78
CA MET A 227 27.86 -0.04 1.80
C MET A 227 28.03 -1.20 2.80
N SER A 228 26.95 -1.88 3.19
CA SER A 228 27.00 -3.03 4.09
C SER A 228 27.75 -4.20 3.45
N PRO A 229 28.81 -4.73 4.09
CA PRO A 229 29.50 -5.92 3.59
C PRO A 229 28.60 -7.15 3.44
N ALA A 230 27.50 -7.21 4.19
CA ALA A 230 26.52 -8.29 4.08
C ALA A 230 25.70 -8.21 2.79
N PHE A 231 25.39 -6.99 2.33
CA PHE A 231 24.71 -6.79 1.04
C PHE A 231 25.64 -7.07 -0.11
N ILE A 232 26.85 -6.50 -0.10
CA ILE A 232 27.84 -6.70 -1.16
C ILE A 232 28.04 -8.20 -1.42
N ARG A 233 28.33 -8.98 -0.37
CA ARG A 233 28.50 -10.44 -0.50
C ARG A 233 27.24 -11.15 -0.98
N GLY A 234 26.07 -10.74 -0.50
CA GLY A 234 24.82 -11.35 -0.92
C GLY A 234 24.51 -11.06 -2.39
N ILE A 235 24.83 -9.85 -2.87
CA ILE A 235 24.64 -9.42 -4.26
C ILE A 235 25.60 -10.19 -5.16
N GLU A 236 26.89 -10.23 -4.83
CA GLU A 236 27.91 -10.98 -5.59
C GLU A 236 27.55 -12.47 -5.72
N GLU A 237 26.89 -13.05 -4.71
CA GLU A 237 26.49 -14.45 -4.72
C GLU A 237 25.19 -14.71 -5.51
N GLN A 238 24.18 -13.84 -5.39
CA GLN A 238 22.86 -14.06 -6.00
C GLN A 238 22.73 -13.44 -7.40
N PHE A 239 23.45 -12.35 -7.66
CA PHE A 239 23.41 -11.52 -8.87
C PHE A 239 24.83 -11.22 -9.38
N PRO A 240 25.61 -12.25 -9.76
CA PRO A 240 27.06 -12.12 -10.02
C PRO A 240 27.41 -11.23 -11.22
N THR A 241 26.45 -10.94 -12.10
CA THR A 241 26.63 -10.08 -13.28
C THR A 241 26.18 -8.64 -13.05
N ALA A 242 25.56 -8.35 -11.90
CA ALA A 242 25.03 -7.01 -11.62
C ALA A 242 26.15 -6.10 -11.11
N GLU A 243 26.19 -4.87 -11.63
CA GLU A 243 27.04 -3.82 -11.10
C GLU A 243 26.46 -3.32 -9.76
N ILE A 244 27.33 -3.14 -8.76
CA ILE A 244 26.94 -2.61 -7.46
C ILE A 244 27.16 -1.10 -7.47
N THR A 245 26.07 -0.35 -7.30
CA THR A 245 26.10 1.11 -7.12
C THR A 245 25.81 1.44 -5.66
N PHE A 246 26.65 2.27 -5.03
CA PHE A 246 26.38 2.71 -3.66
C PHE A 246 25.41 3.88 -3.63
N ASP A 247 24.42 3.81 -2.74
CA ASP A 247 23.47 4.89 -2.52
C ASP A 247 24.19 6.18 -2.10
N LYS A 248 23.97 7.22 -2.92
CA LYS A 248 24.49 8.58 -2.71
C LYS A 248 24.16 9.12 -1.32
N PHE A 249 22.98 8.86 -0.77
CA PHE A 249 22.61 9.35 0.57
C PHE A 249 23.56 8.79 1.63
N HIS A 250 23.81 7.48 1.59
CA HIS A 250 24.70 6.80 2.52
C HIS A 250 26.15 7.27 2.36
N VAL A 251 26.64 7.45 1.12
CA VAL A 251 27.98 8.01 0.85
C VAL A 251 28.10 9.43 1.42
N MET A 252 27.15 10.31 1.10
CA MET A 252 27.16 11.69 1.59
C MET A 252 27.07 11.77 3.11
N LYS A 253 26.29 10.88 3.74
CA LYS A 253 26.20 10.78 5.20
C LYS A 253 27.56 10.44 5.82
N MET A 254 28.28 9.45 5.30
CA MET A 254 29.61 9.09 5.82
C MET A 254 30.64 10.20 5.63
N VAL A 255 30.65 10.86 4.46
CA VAL A 255 31.54 12.02 4.23
C VAL A 255 31.25 13.13 5.24
N ASN A 256 29.97 13.45 5.45
CA ASN A 256 29.56 14.46 6.41
C ASN A 256 29.92 14.09 7.85
N GLU A 257 29.81 12.81 8.22
CA GLU A 257 30.23 12.31 9.53
C GLU A 257 31.74 12.41 9.71
N ALA A 258 32.54 12.00 8.72
CA ALA A 258 33.99 12.13 8.75
C ALA A 258 34.45 13.59 8.89
N VAL A 259 33.83 14.52 8.15
CA VAL A 259 34.08 15.96 8.29
C VAL A 259 33.72 16.45 9.70
N ASP A 260 32.60 16.00 10.28
CA ASP A 260 32.24 16.40 11.65
C ASP A 260 33.18 15.80 12.71
N GLU A 261 33.71 14.59 12.51
CA GLU A 261 34.69 13.97 13.42
C GLU A 261 36.03 14.72 13.39
N VAL A 262 36.55 15.06 12.21
CA VAL A 262 37.76 15.90 12.11
C VAL A 262 37.53 17.25 12.78
N ARG A 263 36.36 17.87 12.57
CA ARG A 263 35.99 19.15 13.18
C ARG A 263 36.01 19.05 14.70
N LYS A 264 35.43 17.99 15.27
CA LYS A 264 35.41 17.75 16.72
C LYS A 264 36.82 17.52 17.28
N ALA A 265 37.68 16.86 16.53
CA ALA A 265 39.07 16.64 16.93
C ALA A 265 39.85 17.96 16.98
N GLU A 266 39.78 18.76 15.91
CA GLU A 266 40.47 20.05 15.79
C GLU A 266 39.89 21.12 16.71
N GLN A 267 38.60 21.03 17.06
CA GLN A 267 37.95 21.96 18.00
C GLN A 267 38.68 22.04 19.36
N LYS A 268 39.44 21.01 19.75
CA LYS A 268 40.25 21.03 20.99
C LYS A 268 41.39 22.05 20.93
N GLU A 269 41.95 22.28 19.74
CA GLU A 269 43.08 23.17 19.51
C GLU A 269 42.62 24.52 18.97
N GLU A 270 41.51 24.55 18.21
CA GLU A 270 40.90 25.77 17.66
C GLU A 270 39.44 25.91 18.16
N PRO A 271 39.22 26.64 19.27
CA PRO A 271 37.88 26.86 19.83
C PRO A 271 36.89 27.52 18.86
N GLY A 272 37.39 28.23 17.83
CA GLY A 272 36.59 28.81 16.75
C GLY A 272 35.76 27.81 15.95
N LEU A 273 36.09 26.51 16.00
CA LEU A 273 35.32 25.43 15.36
C LEU A 273 34.07 25.00 16.15
N LYS A 274 33.81 25.59 17.31
CA LYS A 274 32.61 25.32 18.10
C LYS A 274 31.37 25.83 17.36
N ARG A 275 30.34 24.99 17.27
CA ARG A 275 29.05 25.29 16.58
C ARG A 275 29.18 25.58 15.08
N THR A 276 30.27 25.21 14.43
CA THR A 276 30.47 25.45 12.99
C THR A 276 30.07 24.28 12.09
N LYS A 277 29.60 23.15 12.63
CA LYS A 277 29.22 21.92 11.87
C LYS A 277 28.52 22.22 10.55
N TYR A 278 27.42 22.97 10.57
CA TYR A 278 26.62 23.25 9.37
C TYR A 278 27.28 24.21 8.37
N LEU A 279 28.39 24.87 8.72
CA LEU A 279 29.20 25.63 7.75
C LEU A 279 29.94 24.67 6.80
N TRP A 280 30.40 23.53 7.32
CA TRP A 280 31.17 22.54 6.58
C TRP A 280 30.30 21.56 5.79
N LEU A 281 29.06 21.31 6.24
CA LEU A 281 28.15 20.34 5.62
C LEU A 281 27.23 20.94 4.54
N LYS A 282 27.28 22.25 4.31
CA LYS A 282 26.49 22.92 3.28
C LYS A 282 27.29 23.06 2.00
N ASN A 283 26.60 22.95 0.86
CA ASN A 283 27.18 23.34 -0.41
C ASN A 283 27.53 24.85 -0.38
N LYS A 284 28.67 25.24 -0.96
CA LYS A 284 29.17 26.62 -0.96
C LYS A 284 28.13 27.62 -1.46
N THR A 285 27.35 27.23 -2.47
CA THR A 285 26.27 28.04 -3.06
C THR A 285 25.09 28.27 -2.11
N ASN A 286 24.92 27.44 -1.08
CA ASN A 286 23.84 27.50 -0.10
C ASN A 286 24.27 28.20 1.21
N LEU A 287 25.47 28.76 1.27
CA LEU A 287 25.97 29.51 2.43
C LEU A 287 25.51 30.98 2.36
N LYS A 288 24.96 31.47 3.48
CA LYS A 288 24.71 32.92 3.67
C LYS A 288 26.04 33.69 3.66
N ALA A 289 26.02 34.99 3.37
CA ALA A 289 27.23 35.83 3.35
C ALA A 289 28.05 35.70 4.65
N GLU A 290 27.42 35.90 5.81
CA GLU A 290 28.08 35.73 7.12
C GLU A 290 28.69 34.34 7.34
N GLN A 291 28.05 33.29 6.79
CA GLN A 291 28.55 31.92 6.89
C GLN A 291 29.77 31.70 5.99
N ARG A 292 29.85 32.39 4.85
CA ARG A 292 31.01 32.37 3.95
C ARG A 292 32.20 33.08 4.58
N ASP A 293 32.00 34.27 5.13
CA ASP A 293 33.06 35.04 5.80
C ASP A 293 33.63 34.27 7.00
N THR A 294 32.74 33.65 7.79
CA THR A 294 33.14 32.77 8.90
C THR A 294 33.92 31.55 8.40
N LEU A 295 33.51 30.94 7.27
CA LEU A 295 34.22 29.79 6.71
C LEU A 295 35.60 30.17 6.15
N GLU A 296 35.74 31.33 5.51
CA GLU A 296 37.02 31.84 5.00
C GLU A 296 37.99 32.13 6.15
N SER A 297 37.56 32.87 7.17
CA SER A 297 38.40 33.16 8.35
C SER A 297 38.87 31.91 9.11
N LEU A 298 38.15 30.80 9.02
CA LEU A 298 38.54 29.52 9.62
C LEU A 298 39.51 28.74 8.73
N LYS A 299 39.38 28.82 7.39
CA LYS A 299 40.29 28.13 6.45
C LYS A 299 41.72 28.64 6.49
N ASP A 300 41.92 29.91 6.83
CA ASP A 300 43.24 30.53 6.92
C ASP A 300 44.07 30.02 8.11
N LYS A 301 43.50 29.17 8.97
CA LYS A 301 44.14 28.68 10.21
C LYS A 301 44.84 27.31 10.12
N ASN A 302 45.29 26.88 8.93
CA ASN A 302 45.96 25.56 8.74
C ASN A 302 45.14 24.37 9.27
N LEU A 303 43.83 24.36 9.01
CA LEU A 303 42.95 23.26 9.39
C LEU A 303 43.05 22.10 8.38
N LYS A 304 43.10 20.85 8.85
CA LYS A 304 43.06 19.66 7.97
C LYS A 304 41.72 19.53 7.22
N GLN A 305 40.70 20.31 7.62
CA GLN A 305 39.41 20.41 6.91
C GLN A 305 39.46 21.27 5.63
N ALA A 306 40.56 21.99 5.39
CA ALA A 306 40.66 22.95 4.28
C ALA A 306 41.11 22.32 2.95
N GLU A 307 41.63 21.10 2.95
CA GLU A 307 41.99 20.38 1.72
C GLU A 307 40.73 19.78 1.07
N PRO A 308 40.34 20.23 -0.14
CA PRO A 308 39.27 19.61 -0.88
C PRO A 308 39.78 18.25 -1.38
N THR A 309 39.09 17.18 -1.02
CA THR A 309 39.13 15.94 -1.81
C THR A 309 38.74 16.29 -3.24
N ALA A 310 39.67 16.01 -4.16
CA ALA A 310 39.49 16.15 -5.61
C ALA A 310 38.42 15.20 -6.14
#